data_AF-A0A6G0T0A9-F1
#
_entry.id   AF-A0A6G0T0A9-F1
#
_cell.length_a   1.000
_cell.length_b   1.000
_cell.length_c   1.000
_cell.angle_alpha   90.00
_cell.angle_beta   90.00
_cell.angle_gamma   90.00
#
_symmetry.space_group_name_H-M   'P 1'
#
loop_
_entity.id
_entity.type
_entity.pdbx_description
1 polymer ?
#
loop_
_entity_poly.entity_id
_entity_poly.type
_entity_poly.pdbx_seq_one_letter_code
_entity_poly.pdbx_strand_id
1 'polypeptide(L)'
;MDWLQEVKDDPTKAYCKVCCCTIRARKADLVTHSDCNKHKSTLGATCIKCTGSFQFKSNNFKMQHAQASMALFVSAHSAIIAIDHLSELCNTNFTGDNIKMHRTKCSSIIINILAPFFINNLREDIGTSKYSLLIDESTDISVLKFLGMAIIYYSRDKNDIVTTFFALEQLGECNAQAIVDAMKSALQKYNLDIKNLIGIGSDNASVMVGINKGVYAILKQENPNLILIRCVCHSLQLATSQACAETVPRHLDFLISESYNWFSKSTLRQQSYKDLYKCMNENHEPLKIVQACNTRWLSIETAVIEREECYSAEMLYTLYKDEHNLAYLLFLRPLLGEIQRVNKLFESEYADPTKLGSELISLITFLGKIIVVPSFNFTKSTNFTDHLNPKPYLGYGFENKVEDLKKKGKLSSDQEQQLQQRLPENIQILKKIEVFSPQNALKQLKEPISLICEYFGIENKIIEKIDLQWRNIVFQKWEKTKSAVEFWSEVNNFTDAGGNNPFEDFAALVLTILSLPWSNAACERIFSQMNIVKSKSRNRMKSPMLISLLHIRSDSIVKSIGTMNVYNCNVENEISEITEILDDLPAFINPYHVIFCNIIMFKK
;
A
#
# COMPACT_ATOMS: atom_id res chain seq x y z
N MET A 1 -34.50 40.68 -10.58
CA MET A 1 -33.95 40.76 -9.21
C MET A 1 -33.42 39.39 -8.89
N ASP A 2 -32.10 39.25 -8.81
CA ASP A 2 -31.46 37.94 -9.02
C ASP A 2 -31.52 37.06 -7.77
N TRP A 3 -31.94 37.62 -6.64
CA TRP A 3 -32.17 36.93 -5.36
C TRP A 3 -33.53 36.22 -5.26
N LEU A 4 -34.47 36.46 -6.19
CA LEU A 4 -35.80 35.83 -6.20
C LEU A 4 -35.83 34.55 -7.06
N GLN A 5 -36.71 33.64 -6.68
CA GLN A 5 -37.05 32.42 -7.40
C GLN A 5 -38.55 32.15 -7.26
N GLU A 6 -39.19 31.67 -8.32
CA GLU A 6 -40.61 31.32 -8.31
C GLU A 6 -40.86 29.98 -7.58
N VAL A 7 -41.96 29.89 -6.84
CA VAL A 7 -42.40 28.66 -6.18
C VAL A 7 -43.38 27.96 -7.12
N LYS A 8 -42.96 26.84 -7.71
CA LYS A 8 -43.68 26.14 -8.80
C LYS A 8 -45.13 25.76 -8.48
N ASP A 9 -45.45 25.60 -7.19
CA ASP A 9 -46.77 25.12 -6.72
C ASP A 9 -47.65 26.21 -6.11
N ASP A 10 -47.19 27.48 -6.02
CA ASP A 10 -47.99 28.60 -5.48
C ASP A 10 -47.56 29.96 -6.07
N PRO A 11 -48.30 30.50 -7.06
CA PRO A 11 -47.97 31.77 -7.70
C PRO A 11 -48.18 33.00 -6.81
N THR A 12 -48.78 32.84 -5.62
CA THR A 12 -48.89 33.92 -4.63
C THR A 12 -47.63 34.08 -3.78
N LYS A 13 -46.62 33.21 -3.98
CA LYS A 13 -45.39 33.15 -3.19
C LYS A 13 -44.14 33.17 -4.07
N ALA A 14 -43.09 33.80 -3.55
CA ALA A 14 -41.76 33.79 -4.14
C ALA A 14 -40.72 33.39 -3.09
N TYR A 15 -39.73 32.62 -3.50
CA TYR A 15 -38.63 32.18 -2.64
C TYR A 15 -37.44 33.13 -2.73
N CYS A 16 -36.92 33.55 -1.58
CA CYS A 16 -35.70 34.34 -1.52
C CYS A 16 -34.49 33.41 -1.35
N LYS A 17 -33.68 33.31 -2.41
CA LYS A 17 -32.44 32.50 -2.44
C LYS A 17 -31.37 33.00 -1.46
N VAL A 18 -31.44 34.28 -1.08
CA VAL A 18 -30.52 34.89 -0.10
C VAL A 18 -30.92 34.53 1.33
N CYS A 19 -32.17 34.79 1.73
CA CYS A 19 -32.66 34.58 3.09
C CYS A 19 -33.13 33.13 3.39
N CYS A 20 -33.12 32.27 2.37
CA CYS A 20 -33.63 30.90 2.36
C CYS A 20 -35.09 30.79 2.90
N CYS A 21 -35.96 31.73 2.51
CA CYS A 21 -37.33 31.79 3.01
C CYS A 21 -38.35 32.24 1.96
N THR A 22 -39.60 31.80 2.13
CA THR A 22 -40.72 32.13 1.25
C THR A 22 -41.40 33.43 1.67
N ILE A 23 -41.70 34.29 0.70
CA ILE A 23 -42.33 35.61 0.84
C ILE A 23 -43.59 35.62 -0.04
N ARG A 24 -44.56 36.50 0.25
CA ARG A 24 -45.67 36.75 -0.67
C ARG A 24 -45.20 37.49 -1.92
N ALA A 25 -45.66 37.09 -3.09
CA ALA A 25 -45.29 37.66 -4.39
C ALA A 25 -45.96 39.01 -4.69
N ARG A 26 -46.14 39.87 -3.68
CA ARG A 26 -46.65 41.24 -3.84
C ARG A 26 -45.47 42.22 -3.83
N LYS A 27 -45.48 43.20 -4.74
CA LYS A 27 -44.40 44.18 -4.91
C LYS A 27 -44.01 44.88 -3.60
N ALA A 28 -44.98 45.24 -2.75
CA ALA A 28 -44.72 45.82 -1.44
C ALA A 28 -43.93 44.86 -0.53
N ASP A 29 -44.44 43.64 -0.31
CA ASP A 29 -43.83 42.62 0.55
C ASP A 29 -42.40 42.26 0.11
N LEU A 30 -42.14 42.22 -1.21
CA LEU A 30 -40.83 41.97 -1.79
C LEU A 30 -39.83 43.12 -1.54
N VAL A 31 -40.28 44.37 -1.63
CA VAL A 31 -39.45 45.55 -1.31
C VAL A 31 -39.14 45.58 0.19
N THR A 32 -40.15 45.45 1.05
CA THR A 32 -39.97 45.41 2.51
C THR A 32 -39.05 44.27 2.96
N HIS A 33 -39.12 43.11 2.29
CA HIS A 33 -38.17 42.03 2.52
C HIS A 33 -36.75 42.41 2.08
N SER A 34 -36.58 43.00 0.89
CA SER A 34 -35.25 43.42 0.40
C SER A 34 -34.58 44.43 1.32
N ASP A 35 -35.38 45.26 2.00
CA ASP A 35 -34.92 46.25 2.94
C ASP A 35 -34.65 45.74 4.36
N CYS A 36 -35.07 44.51 4.70
CA CYS A 36 -34.98 44.01 6.06
C CYS A 36 -33.54 43.66 6.47
N ASN A 37 -33.21 43.83 7.76
CA ASN A 37 -31.86 43.59 8.27
C ASN A 37 -31.32 42.19 7.96
N LYS A 38 -32.18 41.15 7.96
CA LYS A 38 -31.81 39.78 7.57
C LYS A 38 -31.42 39.71 6.09
N HIS A 39 -32.14 40.40 5.21
CA HIS A 39 -31.83 40.39 3.77
C HIS A 39 -30.58 41.22 3.46
N LYS A 40 -30.41 42.39 4.08
CA LYS A 40 -29.20 43.21 3.92
C LYS A 40 -27.95 42.55 4.50
N SER A 41 -28.03 41.94 5.69
CA SER A 41 -26.90 41.20 6.27
C SER A 41 -26.56 39.96 5.46
N THR A 42 -27.57 39.25 4.94
CA THR A 42 -27.34 38.03 4.16
C THR A 42 -26.93 38.34 2.72
N LEU A 43 -27.36 39.46 2.11
CA LEU A 43 -26.80 39.97 0.85
C LEU A 43 -25.29 40.26 1.01
N GLY A 44 -24.91 40.91 2.11
CA GLY A 44 -23.51 41.11 2.50
C GLY A 44 -22.74 39.81 2.81
N ALA A 45 -23.44 38.70 3.04
CA ALA A 45 -22.88 37.36 3.26
C ALA A 45 -23.02 36.41 2.04
N THR A 46 -23.79 36.77 1.01
CA THR A 46 -23.87 36.03 -0.27
C THR A 46 -22.76 36.40 -1.24
N CYS A 47 -21.96 37.42 -0.91
CA CYS A 47 -20.53 37.23 -1.11
C CYS A 47 -20.11 36.10 -0.14
N ILE A 48 -20.10 34.86 -0.64
CA ILE A 48 -19.15 33.88 -0.13
C ILE A 48 -17.78 34.50 -0.42
N LYS A 49 -17.32 35.31 0.53
CA LYS A 49 -15.90 35.49 0.73
C LYS A 49 -15.39 34.07 0.88
N CYS A 50 -14.60 33.61 -0.10
CA CYS A 50 -13.54 32.64 0.15
C CYS A 50 -13.01 32.95 1.54
N THR A 51 -13.11 32.00 2.48
CA THR A 51 -12.81 32.22 3.91
C THR A 51 -11.57 33.09 4.01
N GLY A 52 -11.79 34.35 4.43
CA GLY A 52 -11.08 35.52 3.87
C GLY A 52 -9.67 35.19 3.46
N SER A 53 -9.34 35.29 2.16
CA SER A 53 -8.00 34.96 1.63
C SER A 53 -6.99 35.41 2.67
N PHE A 54 -6.30 34.43 3.27
CA PHE A 54 -5.46 34.71 4.42
C PHE A 54 -4.31 35.52 3.84
N GLN A 55 -4.49 36.84 3.84
CA GLN A 55 -3.43 37.77 3.53
C GLN A 55 -2.39 37.50 4.59
N PHE A 56 -1.34 36.80 4.18
CA PHE A 56 -0.07 36.80 4.86
C PHE A 56 0.37 38.27 4.86
N LYS A 57 -0.08 39.02 5.86
CA LYS A 57 0.54 40.28 6.25
C LYS A 57 1.99 39.90 6.49
N SER A 58 2.92 40.51 5.75
CA SER A 58 4.35 40.26 5.88
C SER A 58 4.74 40.51 7.34
N ASN A 59 4.96 39.40 8.04
CA ASN A 59 5.09 39.37 9.49
C ASN A 59 6.20 38.38 9.80
N ASN A 60 7.41 38.90 10.02
CA ASN A 60 8.57 38.21 10.60
C ASN A 60 8.69 36.73 10.18
N PHE A 61 9.53 36.46 9.17
CA PHE A 61 9.91 35.14 8.68
C PHE A 61 10.04 34.06 9.77
N LYS A 62 10.61 34.39 10.93
CA LYS A 62 10.74 33.47 12.08
C LYS A 62 9.39 32.95 12.60
N MET A 63 8.35 33.78 12.60
CA MET A 63 7.00 33.41 13.01
C MET A 63 6.28 32.57 11.93
N GLN A 64 6.49 32.85 10.63
CA GLN A 64 6.01 31.98 9.54
C GLN A 64 6.67 30.59 9.64
N HIS A 65 7.99 30.56 9.76
CA HIS A 65 8.79 29.34 9.96
C HIS A 65 8.30 28.54 11.17
N ALA A 66 8.19 29.15 12.36
CA ALA A 66 7.70 28.48 13.56
C ALA A 66 6.28 27.91 13.37
N GLN A 67 5.40 28.62 12.65
CA GLN A 67 4.05 28.16 12.35
C GLN A 67 4.03 26.97 11.37
N ALA A 68 4.87 27.00 10.34
CA ALA A 68 5.07 25.88 9.42
C ALA A 68 5.64 24.65 10.17
N SER A 69 6.69 24.83 10.99
CA SER A 69 7.29 23.77 11.80
C SER A 69 6.28 23.12 12.76
N MET A 70 5.44 23.91 13.45
CA MET A 70 4.39 23.37 14.32
C MET A 70 3.30 22.62 13.55
N ALA A 71 2.90 23.10 12.37
CA ALA A 71 1.93 22.41 11.52
C ALA A 71 2.49 21.08 10.99
N LEU A 72 3.76 21.06 10.57
CA LEU A 72 4.48 19.87 10.15
C LEU A 72 4.57 18.85 11.30
N PHE A 73 5.05 19.25 12.48
CA PHE A 73 5.10 18.40 13.67
C PHE A 73 3.73 17.79 14.01
N VAL A 74 2.65 18.60 13.99
CA VAL A 74 1.30 18.11 14.27
C VAL A 74 0.81 17.12 13.21
N SER A 75 1.11 17.35 11.94
CA SER A 75 0.75 16.44 10.85
C SER A 75 1.47 15.08 10.94
N ALA A 76 2.74 15.09 11.34
CA ALA A 76 3.60 13.91 11.44
C ALA A 76 3.37 13.11 12.73
N HIS A 77 3.06 13.76 13.87
CA HIS A 77 3.10 13.08 15.18
C HIS A 77 1.84 13.22 16.05
N SER A 78 0.88 14.09 15.72
CA SER A 78 -0.18 14.45 16.67
C SER A 78 -1.60 14.46 16.06
N ALA A 79 -2.57 14.90 16.86
CA ALA A 79 -3.90 15.26 16.42
C ALA A 79 -3.99 16.79 16.31
N ILE A 80 -4.64 17.30 15.26
CA ILE A 80 -4.74 18.74 14.99
C ILE A 80 -5.35 19.52 16.17
N ILE A 81 -6.19 18.88 16.99
CA ILE A 81 -6.73 19.48 18.23
C ILE A 81 -5.67 19.89 19.26
N ALA A 82 -4.50 19.23 19.29
CA ALA A 82 -3.44 19.56 20.22
C ALA A 82 -2.79 20.93 19.93
N ILE A 83 -2.94 21.46 18.71
CA ILE A 83 -2.26 22.71 18.31
C ILE A 83 -2.69 23.92 19.13
N ASP A 84 -3.96 23.98 19.56
CA ASP A 84 -4.47 25.13 20.33
C ASP A 84 -3.73 25.26 21.66
N HIS A 85 -3.63 24.16 22.41
CA HIS A 85 -2.92 24.11 23.69
C HIS A 85 -1.39 24.14 23.51
N LEU A 86 -0.86 23.57 22.42
CA LEU A 86 0.57 23.63 22.12
C LEU A 86 1.00 25.09 21.85
N SER A 87 0.20 25.87 21.12
CA SER A 87 0.46 27.30 20.88
C SER A 87 0.46 28.11 22.18
N GLU A 88 -0.49 27.82 23.08
CA GLU A 88 -0.58 28.44 24.41
C GLU A 88 0.62 28.05 25.31
N LEU A 89 1.01 26.77 25.32
CA LEU A 89 2.17 26.26 26.07
C LEU A 89 3.47 26.88 25.57
N CYS A 90 3.65 27.00 24.25
CA CYS A 90 4.80 27.64 23.64
C CYS A 90 4.92 29.12 24.07
N ASN A 91 3.83 29.87 23.96
CA ASN A 91 3.81 31.30 24.32
C ASN A 91 3.98 31.58 25.83
N THR A 92 3.68 30.59 26.70
CA THR A 92 3.78 30.74 28.16
C THR A 92 5.14 30.32 28.72
N ASN A 93 5.83 29.35 28.09
CA ASN A 93 7.05 28.75 28.64
C ASN A 93 8.34 29.09 27.86
N PHE A 94 8.23 29.61 26.64
CA PHE A 94 9.40 29.95 25.81
C PHE A 94 9.44 31.45 25.51
N THR A 95 10.61 32.06 25.68
CA THR A 95 10.83 33.48 25.36
C THR A 95 10.95 33.66 23.84
N GLY A 96 9.87 34.08 23.19
CA GLY A 96 9.82 34.28 21.74
C GLY A 96 8.58 35.03 21.27
N ASP A 97 8.45 35.18 19.95
CA ASP A 97 7.29 35.82 19.31
C ASP A 97 5.96 35.17 19.74
N ASN A 98 4.88 35.96 19.84
CA ASN A 98 3.55 35.49 20.23
C ASN A 98 2.92 34.65 19.08
N ILE A 99 3.20 33.35 19.07
CA ILE A 99 2.74 32.41 18.05
C ILE A 99 1.22 32.27 18.16
N LYS A 100 0.50 32.77 17.15
CA LYS A 100 -0.94 32.58 17.02
C LYS A 100 -1.24 31.44 16.05
N MET A 101 -1.34 30.23 16.60
CA MET A 101 -1.75 29.03 15.88
C MET A 101 -3.01 28.40 16.51
N HIS A 102 -3.99 28.12 15.66
CA HIS A 102 -5.23 27.43 16.04
C HIS A 102 -5.56 26.34 15.02
N ARG A 103 -6.42 25.38 15.40
CA ARG A 103 -6.92 24.28 14.55
C ARG A 103 -7.22 24.68 13.11
N THR A 104 -7.94 25.78 12.88
CA THR A 104 -8.32 26.25 11.54
C THR A 104 -7.12 26.70 10.72
N LYS A 105 -6.25 27.53 11.30
CA LYS A 105 -5.01 28.01 10.64
C LYS A 105 -4.03 26.88 10.36
N CYS A 106 -3.82 25.98 11.32
CA CYS A 106 -3.01 24.78 11.16
C CYS A 106 -3.56 23.88 10.03
N SER A 107 -4.90 23.70 9.99
CA SER A 107 -5.54 22.95 8.90
C SER A 107 -5.33 23.60 7.53
N SER A 108 -5.40 24.93 7.44
CA SER A 108 -5.14 25.66 6.20
C SER A 108 -3.68 25.57 5.75
N ILE A 109 -2.72 25.55 6.67
CA ILE A 109 -1.29 25.37 6.36
C ILE A 109 -1.04 23.94 5.86
N ILE A 110 -1.61 22.93 6.52
CA ILE A 110 -1.50 21.53 6.10
C ILE A 110 -2.08 21.32 4.69
N ILE A 111 -3.29 21.82 4.42
CA ILE A 111 -3.99 21.55 3.15
C ILE A 111 -3.44 22.39 1.98
N ASN A 112 -3.13 23.67 2.19
CA ASN A 112 -2.86 24.60 1.09
C ASN A 112 -1.36 24.94 0.89
N ILE A 113 -0.49 24.54 1.81
CA ILE A 113 0.96 24.83 1.74
C ILE A 113 1.76 23.53 1.84
N LEU A 114 1.69 22.82 2.98
CA LEU A 114 2.53 21.63 3.20
C LEU A 114 2.19 20.49 2.23
N ALA A 115 0.91 20.12 2.09
CA ALA A 115 0.56 19.02 1.18
C ALA A 115 0.89 19.33 -0.29
N PRO A 116 0.60 20.52 -0.86
CA PRO A 116 1.06 20.91 -2.20
C PRO A 116 2.59 20.85 -2.36
N PHE A 117 3.37 21.26 -1.36
CA PHE A 117 4.84 21.14 -1.37
C PHE A 117 5.27 19.67 -1.53
N PHE A 118 4.88 18.78 -0.61
CA PHE A 118 5.26 17.35 -0.71
C PHE A 118 4.71 16.67 -1.97
N ILE A 119 3.56 17.11 -2.50
CA ILE A 119 3.00 16.63 -3.77
C ILE A 119 3.87 17.08 -4.96
N ASN A 120 4.35 18.32 -4.96
CA ASN A 120 5.25 18.83 -6.00
C ASN A 120 6.61 18.14 -5.94
N ASN A 121 7.23 18.01 -4.76
CA ASN A 121 8.52 17.31 -4.60
C ASN A 121 8.43 15.86 -5.11
N LEU A 122 7.35 15.14 -4.78
CA LEU A 122 7.09 13.79 -5.30
C LEU A 122 6.95 13.79 -6.84
N ARG A 123 6.24 14.76 -7.41
CA ARG A 123 6.06 14.90 -8.85
C ARG A 123 7.37 15.22 -9.57
N GLU A 124 8.24 16.02 -8.98
CA GLU A 124 9.53 16.41 -9.56
C GLU A 124 10.55 15.26 -9.50
N ASP A 125 10.62 14.54 -8.37
CA ASP A 125 11.43 13.32 -8.18
C ASP A 125 11.04 12.19 -9.17
N ILE A 126 9.73 12.04 -9.46
CA ILE A 126 9.25 11.15 -10.53
C ILE A 126 9.60 11.72 -11.91
N GLY A 127 9.27 12.99 -12.17
CA GLY A 127 9.48 13.68 -13.44
C GLY A 127 8.87 12.96 -14.63
N THR A 128 9.73 12.55 -15.58
CA THR A 128 9.36 11.75 -16.78
C THR A 128 9.72 10.27 -16.64
N SER A 129 10.12 9.82 -15.46
CA SER A 129 10.54 8.44 -15.21
C SER A 129 9.39 7.44 -15.40
N LYS A 130 9.75 6.19 -15.71
CA LYS A 130 8.83 5.05 -15.68
C LYS A 130 8.46 4.70 -14.23
N TYR A 131 7.20 4.40 -13.99
CA TYR A 131 6.68 4.12 -12.65
C TYR A 131 5.67 2.97 -12.66
N SER A 132 5.45 2.36 -11.49
CA SER A 132 4.41 1.37 -11.26
C SER A 132 3.42 1.86 -10.20
N LEU A 133 2.22 1.31 -10.20
CA LEU A 133 1.23 1.54 -9.15
C LEU A 133 0.90 0.23 -8.42
N LEU A 134 0.94 0.25 -7.09
CA LEU A 134 0.24 -0.72 -6.27
C LEU A 134 -1.15 -0.16 -5.99
N ILE A 135 -2.19 -0.94 -6.27
CA ILE A 135 -3.58 -0.54 -6.08
C ILE A 135 -4.31 -1.59 -5.26
N ASP A 136 -5.08 -1.14 -4.28
CA ASP A 136 -5.82 -2.02 -3.37
C ASP A 136 -7.09 -1.29 -2.87
N GLU A 137 -8.11 -2.06 -2.50
CA GLU A 137 -9.41 -1.54 -2.03
C GLU A 137 -9.54 -1.69 -0.51
N SER A 138 -9.87 -0.59 0.19
CA SER A 138 -10.15 -0.65 1.62
C SER A 138 -11.43 0.07 1.99
N THR A 139 -12.04 -0.36 3.10
CA THR A 139 -13.20 0.31 3.70
C THR A 139 -12.77 1.02 4.98
N ASP A 140 -12.98 2.33 5.01
CA ASP A 140 -12.74 3.21 6.16
C ASP A 140 -13.71 2.90 7.33
N ILE A 141 -13.32 3.25 8.54
CA ILE A 141 -14.16 3.30 9.75
C ILE A 141 -15.50 4.02 9.52
N SER A 142 -15.56 4.98 8.58
CA SER A 142 -16.81 5.64 8.14
C SER A 142 -17.65 4.87 7.12
N VAL A 143 -17.33 3.59 6.84
CA VAL A 143 -18.00 2.71 5.84
C VAL A 143 -17.90 3.25 4.40
N LEU A 144 -16.96 4.17 4.15
CA LEU A 144 -16.62 4.65 2.82
C LEU A 144 -15.57 3.74 2.20
N LYS A 145 -15.73 3.42 0.91
CA LYS A 145 -14.73 2.67 0.16
C LYS A 145 -13.72 3.59 -0.49
N PHE A 146 -12.46 3.21 -0.43
CA PHE A 146 -11.35 3.95 -1.01
C PHE A 146 -10.44 3.02 -1.83
N LEU A 147 -10.01 3.53 -2.98
CA LEU A 147 -8.88 3.00 -3.73
C LEU A 147 -7.60 3.62 -3.17
N GLY A 148 -6.80 2.82 -2.47
CA GLY A 148 -5.47 3.20 -2.04
C GLY A 148 -4.46 2.94 -3.15
N MET A 149 -3.64 3.94 -3.46
CA MET A 149 -2.61 3.84 -4.48
C MET A 149 -1.23 4.17 -3.89
N ALA A 150 -0.28 3.25 -4.04
CA ALA A 150 1.15 3.51 -3.86
C ALA A 150 1.81 3.65 -5.25
N ILE A 151 2.82 4.50 -5.36
CA ILE A 151 3.67 4.61 -6.54
C ILE A 151 5.06 4.05 -6.26
N ILE A 152 5.65 3.39 -7.26
CA ILE A 152 7.00 2.83 -7.23
C ILE A 152 7.77 3.39 -8.43
N TYR A 153 8.94 3.96 -8.19
CA TYR A 153 9.79 4.54 -9.23
C TYR A 153 11.25 4.57 -8.77
N TYR A 154 12.18 4.78 -9.69
CA TYR A 154 13.58 5.05 -9.34
C TYR A 154 13.77 6.56 -9.09
N SER A 155 14.13 6.92 -7.86
CA SER A 155 14.49 8.30 -7.50
C SER A 155 15.96 8.53 -7.84
N ARG A 156 16.24 9.54 -8.66
CA ARG A 156 17.61 9.93 -9.01
C ARG A 156 18.31 10.59 -7.83
N ASP A 157 17.57 11.37 -7.06
CA ASP A 157 18.09 12.12 -5.91
C ASP A 157 18.50 11.18 -4.78
N LYS A 158 17.68 10.15 -4.51
CA LYS A 158 17.95 9.13 -3.48
C LYS A 158 18.82 7.98 -3.99
N ASN A 159 18.95 7.82 -5.31
CA ASN A 159 19.60 6.70 -5.98
C ASN A 159 19.05 5.32 -5.55
N ASP A 160 17.73 5.25 -5.36
CA ASP A 160 17.02 4.11 -4.80
C ASP A 160 15.61 3.94 -5.41
N ILE A 161 15.02 2.76 -5.26
CA ILE A 161 13.64 2.47 -5.67
C ILE A 161 12.69 2.93 -4.57
N VAL A 162 12.09 4.10 -4.77
CA VAL A 162 11.14 4.69 -3.83
C VAL A 162 9.78 4.04 -4.01
N THR A 163 9.23 3.52 -2.91
CA THR A 163 7.81 3.14 -2.82
C THR A 163 7.10 4.03 -1.80
N THR A 164 6.13 4.82 -2.25
CA THR A 164 5.44 5.81 -1.39
C THR A 164 3.95 5.94 -1.70
N PHE A 165 3.21 6.64 -0.83
CA PHE A 165 1.80 6.97 -1.05
C PHE A 165 1.63 7.90 -2.25
N PHE A 166 0.72 7.55 -3.15
CA PHE A 166 0.40 8.34 -4.33
C PHE A 166 -0.95 9.03 -4.22
N ALA A 167 -2.00 8.28 -3.92
CA ALA A 167 -3.36 8.82 -3.89
C ALA A 167 -4.32 7.93 -3.08
N LEU A 168 -5.41 8.55 -2.62
CA LEU A 168 -6.54 7.87 -1.98
C LEU A 168 -7.83 8.43 -2.58
N GLU A 169 -8.43 7.71 -3.52
CA GLU A 169 -9.65 8.14 -4.21
C GLU A 169 -10.87 7.43 -3.60
N GLN A 170 -11.95 8.17 -3.37
CA GLN A 170 -13.19 7.60 -2.84
C GLN A 170 -13.98 6.93 -3.96
N LEU A 171 -14.29 5.65 -3.83
CA LEU A 171 -15.09 4.91 -4.80
C LEU A 171 -16.59 4.96 -4.43
N GLY A 172 -17.42 5.37 -5.39
CA GLY A 172 -18.88 5.21 -5.30
C GLY A 172 -19.33 3.79 -5.65
N GLU A 173 -18.65 3.16 -6.62
CA GLU A 173 -18.86 1.78 -7.05
C GLU A 173 -17.52 1.06 -7.21
N CYS A 174 -17.49 -0.24 -6.93
CA CYS A 174 -16.30 -1.10 -7.11
C CYS A 174 -16.40 -1.91 -8.40
N ASN A 175 -16.63 -1.21 -9.51
CA ASN A 175 -16.57 -1.80 -10.84
C ASN A 175 -15.24 -1.40 -11.50
N ALA A 176 -14.76 -2.19 -12.46
CA ALA A 176 -13.42 -1.98 -13.04
C ALA A 176 -13.28 -0.61 -13.73
N GLN A 177 -14.36 -0.08 -14.32
CA GLN A 177 -14.34 1.23 -14.96
C GLN A 177 -14.17 2.35 -13.92
N ALA A 178 -14.92 2.31 -12.82
CA ALA A 178 -14.81 3.29 -11.74
C ALA A 178 -13.40 3.34 -11.12
N ILE A 179 -12.73 2.19 -11.02
CA ILE A 179 -11.34 2.09 -10.55
C ILE A 179 -10.38 2.70 -11.59
N VAL A 180 -10.53 2.37 -12.87
CA VAL A 180 -9.73 2.97 -13.97
C VAL A 180 -9.91 4.49 -14.02
N ASP A 181 -11.13 4.98 -13.89
CA ASP A 181 -11.44 6.41 -13.92
C ASP A 181 -10.85 7.13 -12.69
N ALA A 182 -10.89 6.51 -11.50
CA ALA A 182 -10.24 7.00 -10.30
C ALA A 182 -8.70 7.05 -10.45
N MET A 183 -8.09 6.00 -11.01
CA MET A 183 -6.66 5.98 -11.32
C MET A 183 -6.26 7.08 -12.30
N LYS A 184 -7.00 7.23 -13.41
CA LYS A 184 -6.75 8.29 -14.40
C LYS A 184 -6.95 9.69 -13.82
N SER A 185 -7.98 9.89 -12.99
CA SER A 185 -8.22 11.14 -12.26
C SER A 185 -7.04 11.47 -11.34
N ALA A 186 -6.49 10.50 -10.61
CA ALA A 186 -5.29 10.69 -9.82
C ALA A 186 -4.08 11.04 -10.71
N LEU A 187 -3.75 10.24 -11.73
CA LEU A 187 -2.63 10.51 -12.64
C LEU A 187 -2.70 11.91 -13.27
N GLN A 188 -3.89 12.38 -13.65
CA GLN A 188 -4.11 13.74 -14.15
C GLN A 188 -3.86 14.82 -13.10
N LYS A 189 -4.26 14.62 -11.83
CA LYS A 189 -3.97 15.58 -10.74
C LYS A 189 -2.46 15.76 -10.50
N TYR A 190 -1.68 14.68 -10.64
CA TYR A 190 -0.22 14.72 -10.53
C TYR A 190 0.50 15.04 -11.86
N ASN A 191 -0.24 15.21 -12.96
CA ASN A 191 0.30 15.41 -14.31
C ASN A 191 1.35 14.33 -14.70
N LEU A 192 1.02 13.06 -14.43
CA LEU A 192 1.82 11.90 -14.83
C LEU A 192 1.21 11.26 -16.09
N ASP A 193 2.05 10.93 -17.07
CA ASP A 193 1.59 10.22 -18.28
C ASP A 193 1.37 8.73 -17.97
N ILE A 194 0.19 8.22 -18.31
CA ILE A 194 -0.19 6.81 -18.21
C ILE A 194 0.65 5.89 -19.11
N LYS A 195 1.31 6.43 -20.14
CA LYS A 195 2.29 5.69 -20.97
C LYS A 195 3.56 5.32 -20.21
N ASN A 196 3.91 6.07 -19.17
CA ASN A 196 5.04 5.78 -18.30
C ASN A 196 4.72 4.76 -17.20
N LEU A 197 3.43 4.37 -17.06
CA LEU A 197 3.01 3.30 -16.17
C LEU A 197 3.45 1.93 -16.75
N ILE A 198 4.48 1.33 -16.17
CA ILE A 198 5.01 0.03 -16.60
C ILE A 198 4.34 -1.16 -15.92
N GLY A 199 3.81 -0.96 -14.71
CA GLY A 199 3.37 -2.05 -13.84
C GLY A 199 2.18 -1.68 -12.97
N ILE A 200 1.26 -2.62 -12.81
CA ILE A 200 0.19 -2.57 -11.80
C ILE A 200 0.31 -3.78 -10.89
N GLY A 201 0.35 -3.53 -9.58
CA GLY A 201 0.28 -4.55 -8.55
C GLY A 201 -1.07 -4.51 -7.87
N SER A 202 -1.76 -5.65 -7.76
CA SER A 202 -3.10 -5.73 -7.15
C SER A 202 -3.34 -7.09 -6.50
N ASP A 203 -4.43 -7.20 -5.74
CA ASP A 203 -4.97 -8.50 -5.34
C ASP A 203 -5.48 -9.33 -6.54
N ASN A 204 -5.97 -10.54 -6.28
CA ASN A 204 -6.50 -11.43 -7.32
C ASN A 204 -8.01 -11.27 -7.55
N ALA A 205 -8.64 -10.17 -7.14
CA ALA A 205 -10.06 -9.98 -7.34
C ALA A 205 -10.40 -9.94 -8.85
N SER A 206 -11.53 -10.55 -9.22
CA SER A 206 -11.97 -10.64 -10.62
C SER A 206 -12.20 -9.26 -11.27
N VAL A 207 -12.51 -8.24 -10.47
CA VAL A 207 -12.61 -6.83 -10.89
C VAL A 207 -11.25 -6.28 -11.33
N MET A 208 -10.15 -6.72 -10.71
CA MET A 208 -8.80 -6.22 -10.97
C MET A 208 -8.13 -7.01 -12.12
N VAL A 209 -8.16 -8.35 -12.02
CA VAL A 209 -7.38 -9.25 -12.89
C VAL A 209 -8.22 -9.99 -13.95
N GLY A 210 -9.51 -9.67 -14.08
CA GLY A 210 -10.43 -10.32 -15.01
C GLY A 210 -10.05 -10.13 -16.49
N ILE A 211 -10.03 -11.23 -17.24
CA ILE A 211 -9.45 -11.33 -18.60
C ILE A 211 -10.03 -10.29 -19.59
N ASN A 212 -11.36 -10.10 -19.60
CA ASN A 212 -12.05 -9.29 -20.62
C ASN A 212 -12.56 -7.93 -20.11
N LYS A 213 -12.68 -7.75 -18.79
CA LYS A 213 -13.34 -6.58 -18.16
C LYS A 213 -12.70 -6.16 -16.83
N GLY A 214 -11.53 -6.70 -16.48
CA GLY A 214 -10.79 -6.28 -15.30
C GLY A 214 -10.05 -4.95 -15.53
N VAL A 215 -9.69 -4.27 -14.45
CA VAL A 215 -8.90 -3.01 -14.47
C VAL A 215 -7.66 -3.15 -15.35
N TYR A 216 -6.91 -4.26 -15.20
CA TYR A 216 -5.74 -4.53 -16.03
C TYR A 216 -6.07 -4.67 -17.52
N ALA A 217 -7.15 -5.38 -17.87
CA ALA A 217 -7.54 -5.62 -19.25
C ALA A 217 -7.98 -4.33 -19.97
N ILE A 218 -8.56 -3.37 -19.24
CA ILE A 218 -8.90 -2.04 -19.76
C ILE A 218 -7.62 -1.22 -19.97
N LEU A 219 -6.76 -1.14 -18.95
CA LEU A 219 -5.53 -0.33 -19.01
C LEU A 219 -4.52 -0.85 -20.06
N LYS A 220 -4.49 -2.16 -20.31
CA LYS A 220 -3.64 -2.77 -21.34
C LYS A 220 -4.05 -2.39 -22.78
N GLN A 221 -5.29 -1.95 -23.01
CA GLN A 221 -5.71 -1.45 -24.32
C GLN A 221 -5.08 -0.09 -24.65
N GLU A 222 -4.81 0.72 -23.63
CA GLU A 222 -4.17 2.04 -23.77
C GLU A 222 -2.65 1.97 -23.64
N ASN A 223 -2.14 0.99 -22.86
CA ASN A 223 -0.71 0.72 -22.71
C ASN A 223 -0.42 -0.79 -22.90
N PRO A 224 -0.10 -1.24 -24.13
CA PRO A 224 0.11 -2.65 -24.44
C PRO A 224 1.23 -3.34 -23.66
N ASN A 225 2.25 -2.56 -23.26
CA ASN A 225 3.44 -3.04 -22.54
C ASN A 225 3.23 -3.13 -21.02
N LEU A 226 2.01 -2.82 -20.53
CA LEU A 226 1.67 -2.84 -19.11
C LEU A 226 1.75 -4.24 -18.51
N ILE A 227 2.49 -4.38 -17.42
CA ILE A 227 2.70 -5.65 -16.70
C ILE A 227 1.76 -5.71 -15.48
N LEU A 228 1.06 -6.83 -15.31
CA LEU A 228 0.28 -7.12 -14.10
C LEU A 228 1.12 -7.96 -13.13
N ILE A 229 1.41 -7.44 -11.95
CA ILE A 229 1.87 -8.25 -10.82
C ILE A 229 0.67 -8.55 -9.92
N ARG A 230 0.42 -9.85 -9.76
CA ARG A 230 -0.60 -10.40 -8.86
C ARG A 230 0.03 -10.62 -7.49
N CYS A 231 -0.68 -10.23 -6.43
CA CYS A 231 -0.22 -10.39 -5.06
C CYS A 231 0.14 -11.85 -4.75
N VAL A 232 1.42 -12.12 -4.51
CA VAL A 232 1.91 -13.46 -4.17
C VAL A 232 1.35 -13.92 -2.82
N CYS A 233 1.32 -13.05 -1.81
CA CYS A 233 0.75 -13.38 -0.49
C CYS A 233 -0.71 -13.81 -0.59
N HIS A 234 -1.52 -13.06 -1.34
CA HIS A 234 -2.93 -13.39 -1.56
C HIS A 234 -3.09 -14.67 -2.39
N SER A 235 -2.21 -14.90 -3.38
CA SER A 235 -2.20 -16.14 -4.19
C SER A 235 -1.90 -17.37 -3.33
N LEU A 236 -0.83 -17.32 -2.52
CA LEU A 236 -0.46 -18.37 -1.57
C LEU A 236 -1.55 -18.58 -0.53
N GLN A 237 -2.19 -17.51 -0.07
CA GLN A 237 -3.26 -17.58 0.92
C GLN A 237 -4.55 -18.20 0.37
N LEU A 238 -4.95 -17.88 -0.86
CA LEU A 238 -6.08 -18.52 -1.54
C LEU A 238 -5.80 -20.00 -1.83
N ALA A 239 -4.59 -20.34 -2.28
CA ALA A 239 -4.19 -21.71 -2.53
C ALA A 239 -4.22 -22.55 -1.24
N THR A 240 -3.64 -22.04 -0.16
CA THR A 240 -3.65 -22.69 1.17
C THR A 240 -5.07 -22.85 1.69
N SER A 241 -5.88 -21.78 1.66
CA SER A 241 -7.24 -21.81 2.20
C SER A 241 -8.14 -22.80 1.45
N GLN A 242 -7.98 -22.95 0.14
CA GLN A 242 -8.71 -23.97 -0.63
C GLN A 242 -8.23 -25.38 -0.27
N ALA A 243 -6.92 -25.63 -0.40
CA ALA A 243 -6.35 -26.95 -0.22
C ALA A 243 -6.76 -27.53 1.14
N CYS A 244 -6.80 -26.68 2.17
CA CYS A 244 -7.19 -27.08 3.51
C CYS A 244 -8.71 -27.22 3.69
N ALA A 245 -9.55 -26.38 3.06
CA ALA A 245 -11.01 -26.58 3.07
C ALA A 245 -11.46 -27.89 2.39
N GLU A 246 -10.63 -28.44 1.49
CA GLU A 246 -10.87 -29.72 0.82
C GLU A 246 -10.28 -30.92 1.57
N THR A 247 -9.06 -30.79 2.11
CA THR A 247 -8.28 -31.92 2.66
C THR A 247 -8.31 -32.02 4.18
N VAL A 248 -8.54 -30.92 4.91
CA VAL A 248 -8.49 -30.92 6.38
C VAL A 248 -9.88 -31.18 6.96
N PRO A 249 -10.04 -32.18 7.85
CA PRO A 249 -11.30 -32.42 8.54
C PRO A 249 -11.82 -31.19 9.30
N ARG A 250 -13.10 -30.82 9.07
CA ARG A 250 -13.73 -29.61 9.65
C ARG A 250 -13.65 -29.50 11.18
N HIS A 251 -13.48 -30.62 11.90
CA HIS A 251 -13.32 -30.60 13.35
C HIS A 251 -11.96 -30.06 13.80
N LEU A 252 -10.95 -30.06 12.94
CA LEU A 252 -9.66 -29.39 13.17
C LEU A 252 -9.80 -27.87 12.99
N ASP A 253 -10.51 -27.41 11.97
CA ASP A 253 -10.84 -25.98 11.80
C ASP A 253 -11.60 -25.46 13.03
N PHE A 254 -12.55 -26.25 13.53
CA PHE A 254 -13.26 -25.97 14.77
C PHE A 254 -12.31 -25.95 15.98
N LEU A 255 -11.45 -26.97 16.15
CA LEU A 255 -10.45 -27.02 17.23
C LEU A 255 -9.60 -25.75 17.28
N ILE A 256 -9.06 -25.34 16.13
CA ILE A 256 -8.15 -24.20 16.00
C ILE A 256 -8.89 -22.87 16.26
N SER A 257 -10.03 -22.67 15.60
CA SER A 257 -10.81 -21.43 15.73
C SER A 257 -11.44 -21.25 17.11
N GLU A 258 -12.03 -22.30 17.70
CA GLU A 258 -12.59 -22.22 19.04
C GLU A 258 -11.52 -22.14 20.14
N SER A 259 -10.30 -22.65 19.92
CA SER A 259 -9.20 -22.41 20.86
C SER A 259 -8.87 -20.92 20.99
N TYR A 260 -8.78 -20.18 19.87
CA TYR A 260 -8.64 -18.73 19.95
C TYR A 260 -9.89 -18.07 20.59
N ASN A 261 -11.09 -18.46 20.17
CA ASN A 261 -12.33 -17.87 20.71
C ASN A 261 -12.50 -18.14 22.21
N TRP A 262 -11.97 -19.24 22.73
CA TRP A 262 -11.91 -19.55 24.15
C TRP A 262 -10.99 -18.56 24.88
N PHE A 263 -9.71 -18.48 24.53
CA PHE A 263 -8.77 -17.61 25.25
C PHE A 263 -9.05 -16.12 25.04
N SER A 264 -9.43 -15.67 23.83
CA SER A 264 -9.69 -14.25 23.54
C SER A 264 -10.85 -13.64 24.34
N LYS A 265 -11.87 -14.44 24.70
CA LYS A 265 -13.06 -13.99 25.44
C LYS A 265 -12.86 -13.83 26.96
N SER A 266 -11.70 -14.17 27.53
CA SER A 266 -11.45 -14.02 28.97
C SER A 266 -9.99 -13.70 29.30
N THR A 267 -9.78 -12.55 29.96
CA THR A 267 -8.48 -12.13 30.50
C THR A 267 -7.99 -13.08 31.60
N LEU A 268 -8.90 -13.61 32.43
CA LEU A 268 -8.55 -14.59 33.47
C LEU A 268 -7.96 -15.86 32.84
N ARG A 269 -8.58 -16.40 31.78
CA ARG A 269 -8.05 -17.58 31.07
C ARG A 269 -6.66 -17.33 30.47
N GLN A 270 -6.42 -16.14 29.91
CA GLN A 270 -5.10 -15.76 29.39
C GLN A 270 -4.04 -15.67 30.49
N GLN A 271 -4.40 -15.13 31.66
CA GLN A 271 -3.50 -15.00 32.80
C GLN A 271 -3.19 -16.37 33.43
N SER A 272 -4.21 -17.19 33.72
CA SER A 272 -4.02 -18.55 34.24
C SER A 272 -3.19 -19.43 33.31
N TYR A 273 -3.40 -19.33 32.00
CA TYR A 273 -2.54 -19.97 31.00
C TYR A 273 -1.08 -19.48 31.12
N LYS A 274 -0.86 -18.16 31.13
CA LYS A 274 0.48 -17.57 31.22
C LYS A 274 1.24 -18.00 32.47
N ASP A 275 0.55 -18.08 33.61
CA ASP A 275 1.15 -18.51 34.86
C ASP A 275 1.46 -20.03 34.85
N LEU A 276 0.54 -20.87 34.35
CA LEU A 276 0.76 -22.30 34.17
C LEU A 276 1.95 -22.58 33.22
N TYR A 277 2.01 -21.89 32.09
CA TYR A 277 3.06 -22.06 31.09
C TYR A 277 4.44 -21.69 31.64
N LYS A 278 4.54 -20.61 32.44
CA LYS A 278 5.78 -20.22 33.13
C LYS A 278 6.24 -21.28 34.13
N CYS A 279 5.32 -21.87 34.88
CA CYS A 279 5.62 -22.96 35.81
C CYS A 279 6.14 -24.22 35.10
N MET A 280 5.65 -24.51 33.88
CA MET A 280 6.05 -25.70 33.12
C MET A 280 7.30 -25.49 32.24
N ASN A 281 7.59 -24.26 31.80
CA ASN A 281 8.63 -23.95 30.80
C ASN A 281 9.63 -22.92 31.34
N GLU A 282 10.17 -23.13 32.54
CA GLU A 282 11.29 -22.34 33.10
C GLU A 282 11.11 -20.81 32.98
N ASN A 283 9.96 -20.30 33.43
CA ASN A 283 9.57 -18.89 33.37
C ASN A 283 9.49 -18.26 31.95
N HIS A 284 9.55 -19.04 30.88
CA HIS A 284 9.36 -18.52 29.53
C HIS A 284 7.94 -17.99 29.34
N GLU A 285 7.80 -16.93 28.55
CA GLU A 285 6.49 -16.37 28.20
C GLU A 285 5.81 -17.24 27.12
N PRO A 286 4.50 -17.54 27.24
CA PRO A 286 3.76 -18.24 26.20
C PRO A 286 3.70 -17.45 24.89
N LEU A 287 3.64 -18.19 23.77
CA LEU A 287 3.25 -17.60 22.50
C LEU A 287 1.80 -17.09 22.56
N LYS A 288 1.58 -15.90 21.99
CA LYS A 288 0.25 -15.29 21.90
C LYS A 288 -0.61 -16.10 20.92
N ILE A 289 -1.73 -16.63 21.41
CA ILE A 289 -2.71 -17.32 20.57
C ILE A 289 -3.35 -16.29 19.61
N VAL A 290 -3.11 -16.46 18.31
CA VAL A 290 -3.60 -15.55 17.26
C VAL A 290 -4.96 -16.04 16.73
N GLN A 291 -5.78 -15.10 16.25
CA GLN A 291 -7.05 -15.45 15.62
C GLN A 291 -6.81 -16.14 14.28
N ALA A 292 -7.22 -17.41 14.18
CA ALA A 292 -7.53 -18.02 12.90
C ALA A 292 -8.68 -17.24 12.25
N CYS A 293 -8.42 -16.58 11.12
CA CYS A 293 -9.48 -16.00 10.30
C CYS A 293 -9.69 -16.84 9.04
N ASN A 294 -10.94 -16.92 8.58
CA ASN A 294 -11.34 -17.81 7.48
C ASN A 294 -10.62 -17.51 6.15
N THR A 295 -9.93 -16.37 6.05
CA THR A 295 -9.11 -15.97 4.90
C THR A 295 -7.60 -15.95 5.18
N ARG A 296 -7.13 -16.30 6.40
CA ARG A 296 -5.70 -16.38 6.76
C ARG A 296 -5.34 -17.62 7.58
N TRP A 297 -5.28 -18.76 6.88
CA TRP A 297 -4.81 -20.06 7.38
C TRP A 297 -3.39 -20.09 7.99
N LEU A 298 -2.59 -19.03 7.78
CA LEU A 298 -1.21 -18.95 8.26
C LEU A 298 -1.07 -18.50 9.72
N SER A 299 -2.18 -18.14 10.38
CA SER A 299 -2.22 -17.77 11.80
C SER A 299 -2.31 -18.98 12.75
N ILE A 300 -2.38 -20.18 12.20
CA ILE A 300 -2.69 -21.45 12.90
C ILE A 300 -1.50 -22.01 13.70
N GLU A 301 -0.26 -21.64 13.37
CA GLU A 301 0.98 -22.20 13.97
C GLU A 301 1.04 -22.07 15.52
N THR A 302 0.37 -21.08 16.10
CA THR A 302 0.60 -20.61 17.49
C THR A 302 -0.40 -21.12 18.55
N ALA A 303 -1.29 -22.07 18.24
CA ALA A 303 -2.46 -22.37 19.07
C ALA A 303 -2.65 -23.86 19.46
N VAL A 304 -2.14 -24.30 20.63
CA VAL A 304 -2.40 -25.66 21.22
C VAL A 304 -2.22 -25.68 22.77
N ILE A 305 -3.24 -25.40 23.62
CA ILE A 305 -3.20 -25.58 25.12
C ILE A 305 -4.62 -25.79 25.75
N GLU A 306 -4.69 -26.47 26.91
CA GLU A 306 -5.91 -26.71 27.75
C GLU A 306 -6.11 -25.67 28.90
N ARG A 307 -7.06 -25.72 29.88
CA ARG A 307 -8.17 -26.63 30.22
C ARG A 307 -9.33 -25.86 30.94
N GLU A 308 -10.26 -26.64 31.49
CA GLU A 308 -11.29 -26.44 32.53
C GLU A 308 -12.68 -25.90 32.17
N GLU A 309 -13.64 -26.23 33.04
CA GLU A 309 -14.92 -26.83 32.67
C GLU A 309 -15.91 -25.92 31.93
N CYS A 310 -16.26 -26.36 30.72
CA CYS A 310 -17.47 -26.02 29.99
C CYS A 310 -17.60 -27.04 28.84
N TYR A 311 -18.79 -27.23 28.28
CA TYR A 311 -19.00 -28.16 27.15
C TYR A 311 -18.03 -27.91 25.99
N SER A 312 -17.73 -26.64 25.69
CA SER A 312 -16.72 -26.25 24.71
C SER A 312 -15.29 -26.68 25.09
N ALA A 313 -14.91 -26.57 26.38
CA ALA A 313 -13.58 -26.94 26.86
C ALA A 313 -13.37 -28.45 26.93
N GLU A 314 -14.42 -29.22 27.26
CA GLU A 314 -14.37 -30.68 27.25
C GLU A 314 -14.32 -31.24 25.81
N MET A 315 -15.04 -30.62 24.88
CA MET A 315 -14.94 -30.88 23.45
C MET A 315 -13.54 -30.53 22.90
N LEU A 316 -12.99 -29.34 23.23
CA LEU A 316 -11.62 -28.96 22.87
C LEU A 316 -10.60 -29.94 23.47
N TYR A 317 -10.73 -30.32 24.75
CA TYR A 317 -9.90 -31.35 25.39
C TYR A 317 -9.95 -32.69 24.65
N THR A 318 -11.15 -33.14 24.27
CA THR A 318 -11.33 -34.40 23.53
C THR A 318 -10.66 -34.34 22.16
N LEU A 319 -10.77 -33.19 21.46
CA LEU A 319 -10.14 -32.96 20.17
C LEU A 319 -8.61 -32.83 20.26
N TYR A 320 -8.07 -32.24 21.34
CA TYR A 320 -6.63 -32.17 21.61
C TYR A 320 -6.02 -33.52 22.05
N LYS A 321 -6.81 -34.35 22.75
CA LYS A 321 -6.43 -35.69 23.17
C LYS A 321 -6.46 -36.72 22.03
N ASP A 322 -7.13 -36.40 20.93
CA ASP A 322 -7.17 -37.29 19.76
C ASP A 322 -5.82 -37.31 19.04
N GLU A 323 -5.19 -38.48 19.12
CA GLU A 323 -3.89 -38.76 18.51
C GLU A 323 -3.90 -38.64 16.98
N HIS A 324 -5.05 -38.79 16.33
CA HIS A 324 -5.21 -38.53 14.90
C HIS A 324 -5.13 -37.02 14.60
N ASN A 325 -5.75 -36.19 15.44
CA ASN A 325 -5.72 -34.73 15.29
C ASN A 325 -4.30 -34.18 15.51
N LEU A 326 -3.59 -34.71 16.52
CA LEU A 326 -2.18 -34.38 16.74
C LEU A 326 -1.31 -34.74 15.53
N ALA A 327 -1.54 -35.90 14.89
CA ALA A 327 -0.83 -36.26 13.67
C ALA A 327 -1.09 -35.26 12.52
N TYR A 328 -2.34 -34.89 12.26
CA TYR A 328 -2.67 -33.86 11.25
C TYR A 328 -1.99 -32.51 11.54
N LEU A 329 -1.99 -32.04 12.79
CA LEU A 329 -1.34 -30.78 13.17
C LEU A 329 0.19 -30.85 13.01
N LEU A 330 0.82 -31.99 13.34
CA LEU A 330 2.25 -32.22 13.13
C LEU A 330 2.65 -32.24 11.65
N PHE A 331 1.77 -32.73 10.78
CA PHE A 331 1.96 -32.68 9.32
C PHE A 331 1.79 -31.26 8.75
N LEU A 332 0.74 -30.54 9.16
CA LEU A 332 0.46 -29.20 8.65
C LEU A 332 1.48 -28.15 9.09
N ARG A 333 2.04 -28.28 10.30
CA ARG A 333 2.98 -27.30 10.88
C ARG A 333 4.17 -26.92 9.97
N PRO A 334 5.01 -27.86 9.46
CA PRO A 334 6.13 -27.50 8.57
C PRO A 334 5.67 -26.90 7.24
N LEU A 335 4.51 -27.31 6.70
CA LEU A 335 3.97 -26.77 5.45
C LEU A 335 3.57 -25.30 5.63
N LEU A 336 2.77 -25.01 6.66
CA LEU A 336 2.30 -23.66 6.96
C LEU A 336 3.46 -22.74 7.39
N GLY A 337 4.46 -23.28 8.10
CA GLY A 337 5.66 -22.56 8.48
C GLY A 337 6.44 -22.01 7.27
N GLU A 338 6.71 -22.84 6.26
CA GLU A 338 7.42 -22.39 5.04
C GLU A 338 6.58 -21.43 4.18
N ILE A 339 5.27 -21.66 4.05
CA ILE A 339 4.38 -20.71 3.35
C ILE A 339 4.37 -19.35 4.07
N GLN A 340 4.30 -19.35 5.41
CA GLN A 340 4.33 -18.12 6.20
C GLN A 340 5.70 -17.44 6.16
N ARG A 341 6.80 -18.20 6.09
CA ARG A 341 8.16 -17.66 5.90
C ARG A 341 8.25 -16.87 4.60
N VAL A 342 7.76 -17.43 3.49
CA VAL A 342 7.73 -16.72 2.19
C VAL A 342 6.78 -15.53 2.22
N ASN A 343 5.59 -15.64 2.80
CA ASN A 343 4.69 -14.48 2.90
C ASN A 343 5.31 -13.33 3.72
N LYS A 344 5.99 -13.62 4.83
CA LYS A 344 6.74 -12.60 5.61
C LYS A 344 7.85 -11.92 4.78
N LEU A 345 8.46 -12.61 3.81
CA LEU A 345 9.42 -12.00 2.88
C LEU A 345 8.74 -11.08 1.87
N PHE A 346 7.62 -11.50 1.28
CA PHE A 346 6.82 -10.66 0.38
C PHE A 346 6.07 -9.51 1.09
N GLU A 347 5.87 -9.59 2.42
CA GLU A 347 5.32 -8.54 3.28
C GLU A 347 6.39 -7.58 3.86
N SER A 348 7.69 -7.88 3.65
CA SER A 348 8.80 -7.07 4.18
C SER A 348 8.88 -5.69 3.53
N GLU A 349 9.33 -4.69 4.30
CA GLU A 349 9.57 -3.32 3.80
C GLU A 349 10.80 -3.23 2.90
N TYR A 350 11.83 -4.04 3.16
CA TYR A 350 13.12 -4.03 2.45
C TYR A 350 13.38 -5.36 1.74
N ALA A 351 12.34 -5.92 1.10
CA ALA A 351 12.45 -7.14 0.33
C ALA A 351 13.32 -6.94 -0.92
N ASP A 352 14.36 -7.74 -1.11
CA ASP A 352 15.18 -7.73 -2.34
C ASP A 352 14.40 -8.41 -3.48
N PRO A 353 13.98 -7.67 -4.53
CA PRO A 353 13.16 -8.23 -5.61
C PRO A 353 13.83 -9.39 -6.35
N THR A 354 15.17 -9.39 -6.42
CA THR A 354 15.92 -10.42 -7.13
C THR A 354 15.95 -11.77 -6.40
N LYS A 355 15.66 -11.77 -5.09
CA LYS A 355 15.61 -12.96 -4.22
C LYS A 355 14.20 -13.50 -4.00
N LEU A 356 13.17 -12.66 -4.13
CA LEU A 356 11.77 -13.08 -3.98
C LEU A 356 11.38 -14.23 -4.93
N GLY A 357 11.95 -14.25 -6.14
CA GLY A 357 11.74 -15.34 -7.10
C GLY A 357 12.32 -16.68 -6.64
N SER A 358 13.60 -16.70 -6.23
CA SER A 358 14.26 -17.93 -5.76
C SER A 358 13.65 -18.47 -4.46
N GLU A 359 13.13 -17.59 -3.60
CA GLU A 359 12.38 -17.98 -2.39
C GLU A 359 11.03 -18.64 -2.70
N LEU A 360 10.27 -18.10 -3.65
CA LEU A 360 9.02 -18.71 -4.12
C LEU A 360 9.26 -20.06 -4.82
N ILE A 361 10.33 -20.18 -5.61
CA ILE A 361 10.76 -21.46 -6.22
C ILE A 361 11.18 -22.45 -5.13
N SER A 362 11.85 -21.98 -4.08
CA SER A 362 12.28 -22.82 -2.95
C SER A 362 11.07 -23.37 -2.19
N LEU A 363 10.03 -22.57 -1.96
CA LEU A 363 8.75 -23.04 -1.40
C LEU A 363 8.07 -24.07 -2.30
N ILE A 364 7.94 -23.80 -3.60
CA ILE A 364 7.34 -24.77 -4.56
C ILE A 364 8.14 -26.08 -4.59
N THR A 365 9.47 -25.99 -4.56
CA THR A 365 10.38 -27.13 -4.53
C THR A 365 10.30 -27.88 -3.19
N PHE A 366 10.12 -27.18 -2.07
CA PHE A 366 9.91 -27.78 -0.75
C PHE A 366 8.62 -28.58 -0.71
N LEU A 367 7.48 -27.95 -1.03
CA LEU A 367 6.17 -28.60 -1.11
C LEU A 367 6.18 -29.76 -2.11
N GLY A 368 6.80 -29.54 -3.28
CA GLY A 368 6.90 -30.51 -4.35
C GLY A 368 7.78 -31.73 -4.03
N LYS A 369 8.87 -31.57 -3.27
CA LYS A 369 9.74 -32.68 -2.83
C LYS A 369 9.08 -33.64 -1.85
N ILE A 370 8.00 -33.22 -1.20
CA ILE A 370 7.21 -34.09 -0.34
C ILE A 370 6.50 -35.14 -1.21
N ILE A 371 5.86 -34.70 -2.30
CA ILE A 371 4.97 -35.51 -3.14
C ILE A 371 5.61 -36.08 -4.41
N VAL A 372 6.76 -35.56 -4.88
CA VAL A 372 7.41 -35.95 -6.16
C VAL A 372 8.79 -36.55 -5.92
N VAL A 373 9.23 -37.46 -6.82
CA VAL A 373 10.55 -38.11 -6.72
C VAL A 373 11.71 -37.10 -6.70
N PRO A 374 12.81 -37.35 -5.97
CA PRO A 374 13.92 -36.39 -5.80
C PRO A 374 14.63 -35.93 -7.08
N SER A 375 14.45 -36.66 -8.20
CA SER A 375 15.02 -36.33 -9.51
C SER A 375 14.20 -35.33 -10.33
N PHE A 376 12.96 -35.02 -9.93
CA PHE A 376 12.12 -34.06 -10.65
C PHE A 376 12.54 -32.62 -10.37
N ASN A 377 12.48 -31.76 -11.39
CA ASN A 377 12.91 -30.38 -11.29
C ASN A 377 11.81 -29.37 -11.68
N PHE A 378 11.20 -28.78 -10.65
CA PHE A 378 10.19 -27.72 -10.73
C PHE A 378 10.68 -26.42 -11.41
N THR A 379 11.98 -26.27 -11.70
CA THR A 379 12.45 -25.17 -12.54
C THR A 379 12.17 -25.41 -14.02
N LYS A 380 12.16 -26.67 -14.48
CA LYS A 380 12.08 -27.08 -15.90
C LYS A 380 10.69 -27.54 -16.36
N SER A 381 9.89 -28.17 -15.49
CA SER A 381 8.53 -28.61 -15.82
C SER A 381 7.57 -28.23 -14.70
N THR A 382 6.36 -27.82 -15.07
CA THR A 382 5.22 -27.63 -14.17
C THR A 382 4.32 -28.87 -14.09
N ASN A 383 4.50 -29.86 -14.96
CA ASN A 383 3.75 -31.12 -14.92
C ASN A 383 4.55 -32.21 -14.21
N PHE A 384 4.00 -32.71 -13.10
CA PHE A 384 4.65 -33.63 -12.16
C PHE A 384 3.80 -34.86 -11.81
N THR A 385 2.61 -35.01 -12.39
CA THR A 385 1.68 -36.13 -12.12
C THR A 385 2.33 -37.50 -12.32
N ASP A 386 3.20 -37.59 -13.32
CA ASP A 386 3.84 -38.85 -13.74
C ASP A 386 5.13 -39.13 -12.93
N HIS A 387 5.44 -38.25 -11.96
CA HIS A 387 6.65 -38.26 -11.15
C HIS A 387 6.36 -38.33 -9.64
N LEU A 388 5.11 -38.58 -9.24
CA LEU A 388 4.74 -38.72 -7.84
C LEU A 388 5.58 -39.80 -7.13
N ASN A 389 6.02 -39.51 -5.92
CA ASN A 389 6.79 -40.43 -5.11
C ASN A 389 5.85 -41.48 -4.48
N PRO A 390 6.00 -42.78 -4.76
CA PRO A 390 5.13 -43.82 -4.20
C PRO A 390 5.27 -44.01 -2.68
N LYS A 391 6.30 -43.41 -2.06
CA LYS A 391 6.49 -43.34 -0.61
C LYS A 391 7.01 -41.95 -0.23
N PRO A 392 6.14 -40.94 -0.14
CA PRO A 392 6.54 -39.58 0.23
C PRO A 392 7.09 -39.56 1.67
N TYR A 393 8.13 -38.76 1.91
CA TYR A 393 8.59 -38.48 3.28
C TYR A 393 7.75 -37.32 3.83
N LEU A 394 6.92 -37.62 4.81
CA LEU A 394 5.90 -36.72 5.36
C LEU A 394 6.35 -36.07 6.69
N GLY A 395 7.60 -36.31 7.09
CA GLY A 395 8.26 -35.68 8.23
C GLY A 395 8.27 -36.54 9.50
N TYR A 396 9.44 -36.65 10.13
CA TYR A 396 9.71 -37.49 11.32
C TYR A 396 8.62 -37.45 12.41
N GLY A 397 8.12 -36.26 12.76
CA GLY A 397 7.08 -36.11 13.79
C GLY A 397 5.73 -36.72 13.39
N PHE A 398 5.35 -36.60 12.12
CA PHE A 398 4.16 -37.24 11.57
C PHE A 398 4.37 -38.74 11.38
N GLU A 399 5.49 -39.15 10.79
CA GLU A 399 5.76 -40.56 10.47
C GLU A 399 5.83 -41.43 11.72
N ASN A 400 6.54 -41.01 12.77
CA ASN A 400 6.56 -41.72 14.05
C ASN A 400 5.14 -41.86 14.64
N LYS A 401 4.33 -40.80 14.58
CA LYS A 401 2.96 -40.83 15.09
C LYS A 401 2.06 -41.74 14.25
N VAL A 402 2.25 -41.73 12.95
CA VAL A 402 1.55 -42.61 12.00
C VAL A 402 1.99 -44.07 12.15
N GLU A 403 3.25 -44.38 12.48
CA GLU A 403 3.65 -45.75 12.82
C GLU A 403 2.96 -46.24 14.09
N ASP A 404 2.87 -45.40 15.13
CA ASP A 404 2.15 -45.73 16.36
C ASP A 404 0.62 -45.85 16.17
N LEU A 405 0.06 -45.17 15.18
CA LEU A 405 -1.35 -45.32 14.77
C LEU A 405 -1.56 -46.52 13.83
N LYS A 406 -0.58 -46.87 12.98
CA LYS A 406 -0.59 -48.07 12.13
C LYS A 406 -0.51 -49.35 12.96
N LYS A 407 0.29 -49.37 14.04
CA LYS A 407 0.28 -50.42 15.09
C LYS A 407 -1.10 -50.58 15.75
N LYS A 408 -2.01 -49.60 15.59
CA LYS A 408 -3.38 -49.57 16.13
C LYS A 408 -4.47 -49.65 15.03
N GLY A 409 -4.11 -49.92 13.77
CA GLY A 409 -5.02 -50.39 12.72
C GLY A 409 -5.96 -49.35 12.09
N LYS A 410 -5.57 -48.08 11.94
CA LYS A 410 -6.43 -47.03 11.35
C LYS A 410 -5.68 -46.05 10.43
N LEU A 411 -5.78 -46.19 9.09
CA LEU A 411 -5.91 -45.11 8.09
C LEU A 411 -6.04 -45.64 6.65
N SER A 412 -6.60 -44.82 5.74
CA SER A 412 -6.60 -44.99 4.27
C SER A 412 -6.49 -43.60 3.62
N SER A 413 -5.97 -43.50 2.40
CA SER A 413 -5.66 -42.25 1.68
C SER A 413 -6.54 -42.02 0.45
N ASP A 414 -6.68 -40.76 0.01
CA ASP A 414 -6.55 -40.34 -1.41
C ASP A 414 -6.70 -38.80 -1.60
N GLN A 415 -6.27 -38.32 -2.78
CA GLN A 415 -6.55 -37.04 -3.48
C GLN A 415 -5.45 -35.94 -3.47
N GLU A 416 -5.03 -35.51 -4.67
CA GLU A 416 -3.81 -34.67 -4.84
C GLU A 416 -3.76 -33.70 -6.06
N GLN A 417 -4.86 -33.45 -6.79
CA GLN A 417 -4.80 -32.82 -8.14
C GLN A 417 -4.95 -31.28 -8.26
N GLN A 418 -5.05 -30.50 -7.17
CA GLN A 418 -5.45 -29.08 -7.28
C GLN A 418 -4.34 -28.01 -7.20
N LEU A 419 -3.13 -28.35 -6.72
CA LEU A 419 -2.06 -27.35 -6.50
C LEU A 419 -1.51 -26.72 -7.80
N GLN A 420 -1.60 -27.42 -8.93
CA GLN A 420 -0.98 -27.01 -10.20
C GLN A 420 -1.67 -25.81 -10.86
N GLN A 421 -2.97 -25.62 -10.65
CA GLN A 421 -3.77 -24.60 -11.37
C GLN A 421 -3.71 -23.20 -10.74
N ARG A 422 -3.13 -23.03 -9.54
CA ARG A 422 -3.20 -21.78 -8.76
C ARG A 422 -1.84 -21.11 -8.54
N LEU A 423 -0.77 -21.64 -9.14
CA LEU A 423 0.53 -20.96 -9.20
C LEU A 423 0.42 -19.73 -10.12
N PRO A 424 0.81 -18.52 -9.67
CA PRO A 424 0.71 -17.33 -10.51
C PRO A 424 1.69 -17.38 -11.70
N GLU A 425 1.22 -16.97 -12.88
CA GLU A 425 2.03 -16.86 -14.12
C GLU A 425 3.33 -16.05 -13.91
N ASN A 426 3.29 -15.11 -12.95
CA ASN A 426 4.39 -14.26 -12.53
C ASN A 426 5.62 -15.01 -11.99
N ILE A 427 5.51 -16.30 -11.64
CA ILE A 427 6.69 -17.13 -11.30
C ILE A 427 7.69 -17.15 -12.45
N GLN A 428 7.26 -17.09 -13.72
CA GLN A 428 8.18 -16.97 -14.85
C GLN A 428 8.86 -15.60 -14.92
N ILE A 429 8.16 -14.53 -14.53
CA ILE A 429 8.72 -13.17 -14.49
C ILE A 429 9.72 -13.05 -13.33
N LEU A 430 9.36 -13.52 -12.14
CA LEU A 430 10.23 -13.57 -10.96
C LEU A 430 11.51 -14.40 -11.22
N LYS A 431 11.40 -15.56 -11.90
CA LYS A 431 12.55 -16.34 -12.38
C LYS A 431 13.48 -15.54 -13.29
N LYS A 432 12.93 -14.78 -14.23
CA LYS A 432 13.72 -13.95 -15.18
C LYS A 432 14.47 -12.80 -14.51
N ILE A 433 14.05 -12.37 -13.31
CA ILE A 433 14.65 -11.22 -12.60
C ILE A 433 15.82 -11.63 -11.71
N GLU A 434 15.88 -12.88 -11.28
CA GLU A 434 17.03 -13.44 -10.56
C GLU A 434 18.34 -13.26 -11.36
N VAL A 435 18.26 -13.26 -12.70
CA VAL A 435 19.36 -12.98 -13.65
C VAL A 435 20.02 -11.63 -13.37
N PHE A 436 19.27 -10.64 -12.90
CA PHE A 436 19.76 -9.29 -12.58
C PHE A 436 20.27 -9.12 -11.14
N SER A 437 20.33 -10.19 -10.34
CA SER A 437 21.06 -10.13 -9.06
C SER A 437 22.56 -9.83 -9.30
N PRO A 438 23.25 -9.07 -8.44
CA PRO A 438 24.68 -8.74 -8.64
C PRO A 438 25.56 -9.99 -8.80
N GLN A 439 25.20 -11.08 -8.11
CA GLN A 439 25.91 -12.36 -8.21
C GLN A 439 25.78 -13.02 -9.60
N ASN A 440 24.62 -12.91 -10.25
CA ASN A 440 24.43 -13.38 -11.62
C ASN A 440 25.00 -12.40 -12.65
N ALA A 441 24.92 -11.09 -12.37
CA ALA A 441 25.48 -10.03 -13.20
C ALA A 441 27.02 -10.07 -13.33
N LEU A 442 27.73 -10.66 -12.37
CA LEU A 442 29.19 -10.77 -12.39
C LEU A 442 29.71 -12.15 -12.85
N LYS A 443 28.84 -13.06 -13.31
CA LYS A 443 29.26 -14.33 -13.93
C LYS A 443 29.85 -14.09 -15.32
N GLN A 444 30.94 -14.81 -15.65
CA GLN A 444 31.54 -14.78 -16.99
C GLN A 444 30.66 -15.44 -18.06
N LEU A 445 29.95 -16.52 -17.70
CA LEU A 445 28.95 -17.17 -18.54
C LEU A 445 27.56 -16.64 -18.15
N LYS A 446 26.85 -16.09 -19.13
CA LYS A 446 25.58 -15.38 -18.94
C LYS A 446 24.51 -15.94 -19.87
N GLU A 447 23.28 -15.97 -19.38
CA GLU A 447 22.12 -16.26 -20.22
C GLU A 447 21.77 -15.04 -21.09
N PRO A 448 21.27 -15.25 -22.32
CA PRO A 448 20.86 -14.18 -23.22
C PRO A 448 19.58 -13.52 -22.72
N ILE A 449 19.55 -12.18 -22.72
CA ILE A 449 18.44 -11.39 -22.16
C ILE A 449 17.44 -10.89 -23.21
N SER A 450 17.57 -11.30 -24.48
CA SER A 450 16.69 -10.87 -25.58
C SER A 450 15.21 -11.14 -25.30
N LEU A 451 14.87 -12.36 -24.85
CA LEU A 451 13.50 -12.77 -24.47
C LEU A 451 12.93 -12.02 -23.24
N ILE A 452 13.78 -11.32 -22.48
CA ILE A 452 13.35 -10.40 -21.43
C ILE A 452 13.08 -9.04 -22.07
N CYS A 453 14.03 -8.52 -22.86
CA CYS A 453 13.88 -7.24 -23.55
C CYS A 453 12.64 -7.17 -24.46
N GLU A 454 12.37 -8.23 -25.23
CA GLU A 454 11.15 -8.38 -26.03
C GLU A 454 9.88 -8.33 -25.17
N TYR A 455 9.89 -8.99 -24.01
CA TYR A 455 8.75 -9.01 -23.07
C TYR A 455 8.46 -7.62 -22.47
N PHE A 456 9.49 -6.78 -22.32
CA PHE A 456 9.37 -5.38 -21.89
C PHE A 456 9.12 -4.40 -23.07
N GLY A 457 8.87 -4.92 -24.28
CA GLY A 457 8.52 -4.10 -25.46
C GLY A 457 9.66 -3.25 -26.00
N ILE A 458 10.91 -3.67 -25.81
CA ILE A 458 12.11 -2.97 -26.30
C ILE A 458 12.29 -3.24 -27.79
N GLU A 459 12.61 -2.21 -28.57
CA GLU A 459 12.91 -2.35 -30.00
C GLU A 459 14.19 -3.16 -30.25
N ASN A 460 14.17 -4.10 -31.20
CA ASN A 460 15.30 -5.01 -31.51
C ASN A 460 16.67 -4.31 -31.65
N LYS A 461 16.71 -3.09 -32.22
CA LYS A 461 17.94 -2.30 -32.35
C LYS A 461 18.59 -1.92 -31.01
N ILE A 462 17.76 -1.73 -29.98
CA ILE A 462 18.21 -1.42 -28.61
C ILE A 462 18.59 -2.72 -27.88
N ILE A 463 17.93 -3.85 -28.19
CA ILE A 463 18.25 -5.16 -27.60
C ILE A 463 19.71 -5.55 -27.87
N GLU A 464 20.22 -5.34 -29.08
CA GLU A 464 21.63 -5.62 -29.42
C GLU A 464 22.62 -4.79 -28.59
N LYS A 465 22.32 -3.50 -28.41
CA LYS A 465 23.11 -2.58 -27.55
C LYS A 465 23.09 -3.05 -26.09
N ILE A 466 21.90 -3.42 -25.59
CA ILE A 466 21.69 -3.89 -24.22
C ILE A 466 22.40 -5.23 -23.96
N ASP A 467 22.38 -6.19 -24.89
CA ASP A 467 23.07 -7.48 -24.71
C ASP A 467 24.60 -7.32 -24.71
N LEU A 468 25.14 -6.35 -25.48
CA LEU A 468 26.54 -5.97 -25.42
C LEU A 468 26.92 -5.34 -24.07
N GLN A 469 26.11 -4.40 -23.57
CA GLN A 469 26.27 -3.80 -22.24
C GLN A 469 26.24 -4.86 -21.13
N TRP A 470 25.27 -5.77 -21.20
CA TRP A 470 25.11 -6.89 -20.28
C TRP A 470 26.35 -7.78 -20.22
N ARG A 471 26.94 -8.13 -21.37
CA ARG A 471 28.19 -8.92 -21.39
C ARG A 471 29.37 -8.15 -20.78
N ASN A 472 29.50 -6.86 -21.12
CA ASN A 472 30.68 -6.05 -20.79
C ASN A 472 30.78 -5.64 -19.32
N ILE A 473 29.68 -5.64 -18.56
CA ILE A 473 29.64 -5.21 -17.14
C ILE A 473 30.64 -5.97 -16.22
N VAL A 474 31.04 -7.19 -16.60
CA VAL A 474 31.99 -8.04 -15.82
C VAL A 474 33.43 -7.53 -15.90
N PHE A 475 33.77 -6.73 -16.92
CA PHE A 475 35.12 -6.20 -17.08
C PHE A 475 35.41 -4.98 -16.19
N GLN A 476 34.37 -4.39 -15.60
CA GLN A 476 34.47 -3.30 -14.64
C GLN A 476 34.37 -3.83 -13.20
N LYS A 477 35.09 -3.19 -12.27
CA LYS A 477 35.00 -3.47 -10.83
C LYS A 477 33.92 -2.57 -10.22
N TRP A 478 33.07 -3.19 -9.38
CA TRP A 478 31.92 -2.56 -8.72
C TRP A 478 32.02 -2.73 -7.19
N GLU A 479 31.53 -1.75 -6.44
CA GLU A 479 31.65 -1.73 -4.98
C GLU A 479 30.39 -2.24 -4.27
N LYS A 480 29.20 -1.80 -4.70
CA LYS A 480 27.90 -2.03 -4.03
C LYS A 480 27.23 -3.35 -4.42
N THR A 481 27.98 -4.44 -4.36
CA THR A 481 27.52 -5.78 -4.83
C THR A 481 26.53 -6.51 -3.90
N LYS A 482 26.12 -5.90 -2.78
CA LYS A 482 25.29 -6.56 -1.74
C LYS A 482 23.79 -6.41 -1.94
N SER A 483 23.35 -5.24 -2.43
CA SER A 483 21.96 -4.92 -2.74
C SER A 483 21.82 -4.78 -4.25
N ALA A 484 20.76 -5.37 -4.83
CA ALA A 484 20.51 -5.24 -6.26
C ALA A 484 20.28 -3.78 -6.66
N VAL A 485 19.49 -3.02 -5.89
CA VAL A 485 19.21 -1.62 -6.22
C VAL A 485 20.49 -0.79 -6.15
N GLU A 486 21.24 -0.86 -5.05
CA GLU A 486 22.49 -0.11 -4.89
C GLU A 486 23.51 -0.40 -6.00
N PHE A 487 23.63 -1.66 -6.41
CA PHE A 487 24.47 -2.09 -7.53
C PHE A 487 24.03 -1.44 -8.85
N TRP A 488 22.74 -1.52 -9.19
CA TRP A 488 22.26 -0.94 -10.46
C TRP A 488 22.24 0.59 -10.44
N SER A 489 22.10 1.23 -9.28
CA SER A 489 22.32 2.68 -9.12
C SER A 489 23.79 3.07 -9.36
N GLU A 490 24.75 2.27 -8.87
CA GLU A 490 26.18 2.47 -9.14
C GLU A 490 26.47 2.33 -10.64
N VAL A 491 25.93 1.30 -11.29
CA VAL A 491 26.07 1.08 -12.75
C VAL A 491 25.39 2.19 -13.56
N ASN A 492 24.24 2.70 -13.12
CA ASN A 492 23.52 3.80 -13.78
C ASN A 492 24.26 5.15 -13.69
N ASN A 493 25.05 5.35 -12.64
CA ASN A 493 25.81 6.59 -12.41
C ASN A 493 27.29 6.47 -12.81
N PHE A 494 27.71 5.32 -13.33
CA PHE A 494 29.07 5.09 -13.80
C PHE A 494 29.39 5.97 -15.00
N THR A 495 30.57 6.58 -15.00
CA THR A 495 31.09 7.34 -16.14
C THR A 495 32.46 6.80 -16.56
N ASP A 496 32.64 6.67 -17.87
CA ASP A 496 33.92 6.31 -18.47
C ASP A 496 34.88 7.52 -18.54
N ALA A 497 36.10 7.30 -19.04
CA ALA A 497 37.09 8.35 -19.21
C ALA A 497 36.69 9.45 -20.21
N GLY A 498 35.62 9.25 -20.98
CA GLY A 498 35.01 10.24 -21.87
C GLY A 498 33.79 10.95 -21.25
N GLY A 499 33.41 10.64 -20.02
CA GLY A 499 32.26 11.21 -19.31
C GLY A 499 30.91 10.62 -19.69
N ASN A 500 30.87 9.51 -20.46
CA ASN A 500 29.62 8.85 -20.86
C ASN A 500 29.37 7.62 -19.97
N ASN A 501 28.12 7.19 -19.81
CA ASN A 501 27.82 5.89 -19.21
C ASN A 501 27.71 4.82 -20.31
N PRO A 502 28.69 3.91 -20.48
CA PRO A 502 28.60 2.83 -21.46
C PRO A 502 27.46 1.83 -21.18
N PHE A 503 26.90 1.78 -19.96
CA PHE A 503 25.87 0.85 -19.51
C PHE A 503 24.46 1.46 -19.37
N GLU A 504 24.26 2.72 -19.79
CA GLU A 504 23.06 3.52 -19.50
C GLU A 504 21.72 2.81 -19.81
N ASP A 505 21.53 2.32 -21.03
CA ASP A 505 20.26 1.74 -21.48
C ASP A 505 19.90 0.48 -20.69
N PHE A 506 20.91 -0.36 -20.41
CA PHE A 506 20.74 -1.58 -19.65
C PHE A 506 20.53 -1.31 -18.15
N ALA A 507 21.26 -0.36 -17.56
CA ALA A 507 21.04 0.05 -16.17
C ALA A 507 19.64 0.65 -15.98
N ALA A 508 19.21 1.54 -16.88
CA ALA A 508 17.88 2.11 -16.90
C ALA A 508 16.78 1.04 -17.10
N LEU A 509 17.03 0.02 -17.93
CA LEU A 509 16.13 -1.14 -18.04
C LEU A 509 16.04 -1.89 -16.71
N VAL A 510 17.16 -2.26 -16.08
CA VAL A 510 17.10 -3.04 -14.84
C VAL A 510 16.45 -2.25 -13.70
N LEU A 511 16.72 -0.95 -13.57
CA LEU A 511 16.03 -0.08 -12.61
C LEU A 511 14.51 0.03 -12.90
N THR A 512 14.11 0.05 -14.18
CA THR A 512 12.69 -0.05 -14.60
C THR A 512 12.09 -1.40 -14.18
N ILE A 513 12.82 -2.50 -14.28
CA ILE A 513 12.35 -3.83 -13.86
C ILE A 513 12.24 -3.92 -12.33
N LEU A 514 13.18 -3.32 -11.59
CA LEU A 514 13.17 -3.29 -10.13
C LEU A 514 12.07 -2.38 -9.56
N SER A 515 11.61 -1.36 -10.31
CA SER A 515 10.46 -0.52 -9.93
C SER A 515 9.09 -1.15 -10.19
N LEU A 516 9.02 -2.43 -10.60
CA LEU A 516 7.78 -3.19 -10.68
C LEU A 516 7.21 -3.55 -9.28
N PRO A 517 5.89 -3.76 -9.15
CA PRO A 517 5.23 -3.91 -7.86
C PRO A 517 5.29 -5.35 -7.30
N TRP A 518 6.47 -5.77 -6.86
CA TRP A 518 6.77 -7.13 -6.38
C TRP A 518 6.15 -7.50 -5.02
N SER A 519 5.83 -6.49 -4.21
CA SER A 519 5.31 -6.65 -2.84
C SER A 519 4.08 -5.77 -2.63
N ASN A 520 3.02 -6.33 -2.04
CA ASN A 520 1.83 -5.56 -1.67
C ASN A 520 1.97 -4.81 -0.33
N ALA A 521 3.11 -4.96 0.37
CA ALA A 521 3.31 -4.41 1.72
C ALA A 521 3.09 -2.89 1.81
N ALA A 522 3.37 -2.15 0.73
CA ALA A 522 3.16 -0.71 0.71
C ALA A 522 1.67 -0.30 0.76
N CYS A 523 0.76 -1.02 0.10
CA CYS A 523 -0.68 -0.75 0.22
C CYS A 523 -1.19 -1.05 1.63
N GLU A 524 -0.77 -2.16 2.23
CA GLU A 524 -1.12 -2.46 3.63
C GLU A 524 -0.59 -1.39 4.60
N ARG A 525 0.64 -0.88 4.37
CA ARG A 525 1.19 0.26 5.14
C ARG A 525 0.41 1.55 4.94
N ILE A 526 -0.05 1.86 3.72
CA ILE A 526 -0.91 3.04 3.44
C ILE A 526 -2.20 2.97 4.24
N PHE A 527 -2.90 1.82 4.22
CA PHE A 527 -4.13 1.67 4.99
C PHE A 527 -3.89 1.63 6.51
N SER A 528 -2.74 1.13 6.96
CA SER A 528 -2.31 1.24 8.35
C SER A 528 -2.15 2.72 8.77
N GLN A 529 -1.44 3.54 7.98
CA GLN A 529 -1.32 4.98 8.22
C GLN A 529 -2.68 5.70 8.14
N MET A 530 -3.56 5.31 7.21
CA MET A 530 -4.92 5.84 7.12
C MET A 530 -5.71 5.60 8.42
N ASN A 531 -5.64 4.39 8.97
CA ASN A 531 -6.28 4.03 10.24
C ASN A 531 -5.66 4.73 11.47
N ILE A 532 -4.35 5.04 11.42
CA ILE A 532 -3.69 5.87 12.44
C ILE A 532 -4.24 7.30 12.37
N VAL A 533 -4.23 7.94 11.20
CA VAL A 533 -4.68 9.32 10.98
C VAL A 533 -6.17 9.47 11.30
N LYS A 534 -7.01 8.61 10.70
CA LYS A 534 -8.46 8.56 10.89
C LYS A 534 -8.83 7.42 11.85
N SER A 535 -8.49 7.61 13.12
CA SER A 535 -8.82 6.67 14.20
C SER A 535 -10.31 6.70 14.59
N LYS A 536 -10.77 5.72 15.39
CA LYS A 536 -12.13 5.71 15.98
C LYS A 536 -12.48 7.01 16.71
N SER A 537 -11.51 7.63 17.39
CA SER A 537 -11.65 8.93 18.06
C SER A 537 -11.57 10.15 17.13
N ARG A 538 -11.14 9.97 15.87
CA ARG A 538 -10.93 11.03 14.85
C ARG A 538 -11.72 10.77 13.55
N ASN A 539 -12.84 10.08 13.65
CA ASN A 539 -13.62 9.61 12.50
C ASN A 539 -14.30 10.70 11.64
N ARG A 540 -14.39 11.95 12.11
CA ARG A 540 -15.02 13.08 11.37
C ARG A 540 -14.10 13.80 10.38
N MET A 541 -12.89 13.27 10.13
CA MET A 541 -11.95 13.87 9.19
C MET A 541 -12.46 13.79 7.73
N LYS A 542 -12.44 14.92 7.02
CA LYS A 542 -12.77 15.01 5.59
C LYS A 542 -11.60 14.57 4.71
N SER A 543 -11.90 14.03 3.53
CA SER A 543 -10.93 13.46 2.60
C SER A 543 -9.73 14.36 2.26
N PRO A 544 -9.88 15.69 2.00
CA PRO A 544 -8.72 16.55 1.71
C PRO A 544 -7.69 16.57 2.85
N MET A 545 -8.13 16.65 4.11
CA MET A 545 -7.23 16.60 5.25
C MET A 545 -6.57 15.23 5.41
N LEU A 546 -7.34 14.14 5.20
CA LEU A 546 -6.80 12.78 5.27
C LEU A 546 -5.69 12.57 4.23
N ILE A 547 -5.93 12.97 2.98
CA ILE A 547 -4.97 12.88 1.87
C ILE A 547 -3.74 13.74 2.17
N SER A 548 -3.91 15.01 2.59
CA SER A 548 -2.81 15.89 2.98
C SER A 548 -1.92 15.27 4.06
N LEU A 549 -2.51 14.70 5.11
CA LEU A 549 -1.77 14.04 6.17
C LEU A 549 -1.08 12.74 5.70
N LEU A 550 -1.68 12.00 4.75
CA LEU A 550 -1.05 10.81 4.19
C LEU A 550 0.17 11.13 3.33
N HIS A 551 0.16 12.20 2.53
CA HIS A 551 1.37 12.67 1.81
C HIS A 551 2.49 13.02 2.79
N ILE A 552 2.23 13.93 3.72
CA ILE A 552 3.24 14.41 4.66
C ILE A 552 3.84 13.24 5.48
N ARG A 553 3.01 12.29 5.94
CA ARG A 553 3.48 11.13 6.72
C ARG A 553 4.17 10.03 5.91
N SER A 554 3.98 10.01 4.59
CA SER A 554 4.57 8.98 3.73
C SER A 554 5.94 9.37 3.21
N ASP A 555 6.26 10.67 3.23
CA ASP A 555 7.56 11.19 2.84
C ASP A 555 8.70 10.62 3.70
N SER A 556 9.85 10.39 3.05
CA SER A 556 11.05 9.79 3.67
C SER A 556 11.70 10.69 4.72
N ILE A 557 11.71 12.01 4.51
CA ILE A 557 12.30 12.97 5.44
C ILE A 557 11.43 13.02 6.69
N VAL A 558 10.11 13.09 6.54
CA VAL A 558 9.17 13.08 7.67
C VAL A 558 9.18 11.77 8.46
N LYS A 559 9.47 10.62 7.82
CA LYS A 559 9.75 9.37 8.54
C LYS A 559 11.05 9.45 9.36
N SER A 560 12.10 10.05 8.82
CA SER A 560 13.40 10.23 9.50
C SER A 560 13.35 11.18 10.70
N ILE A 561 12.34 12.07 10.77
CA ILE A 561 12.11 12.96 11.93
C ILE A 561 11.88 12.15 13.23
N GLY A 562 11.44 10.89 13.13
CA GLY A 562 11.31 9.99 14.30
C GLY A 562 12.64 9.55 14.91
N THR A 563 13.77 9.73 14.24
CA THR A 563 15.10 9.22 14.63
C THR A 563 16.13 10.34 14.76
N MET A 564 16.18 10.97 15.95
CA MET A 564 17.30 11.77 16.49
C MET A 564 18.21 12.51 15.47
N ASN A 565 17.71 13.58 14.84
CA ASN A 565 18.42 14.84 14.50
C ASN A 565 17.53 15.75 13.62
N VAL A 566 16.47 16.28 14.19
CA VAL A 566 15.31 16.82 13.43
C VAL A 566 15.52 18.22 12.83
N TYR A 567 16.46 19.02 13.35
CA TYR A 567 16.51 20.46 13.08
C TYR A 567 17.84 21.01 12.56
N ASN A 568 18.82 20.17 12.23
CA ASN A 568 20.07 20.64 11.64
C ASN A 568 20.11 20.36 10.13
N CYS A 569 20.25 21.44 9.36
CA CYS A 569 20.71 21.51 7.97
C CYS A 569 19.75 21.14 6.82
N ASN A 570 19.05 19.99 6.82
CA ASN A 570 18.22 19.63 5.65
C ASN A 570 16.78 20.15 5.74
N VAL A 571 16.12 19.97 6.89
CA VAL A 571 14.74 20.47 7.11
C VAL A 571 14.71 22.00 7.21
N GLU A 572 15.82 22.65 7.59
CA GLU A 572 15.92 24.11 7.54
C GLU A 572 15.89 24.65 6.10
N ASN A 573 16.47 23.93 5.12
CA ASN A 573 16.41 24.33 3.72
C ASN A 573 14.99 24.15 3.15
N GLU A 574 14.36 22.99 3.37
CA GLU A 574 12.98 22.77 2.91
C GLU A 574 11.96 23.70 3.59
N ILE A 575 12.10 23.97 4.90
CA ILE A 575 11.23 24.96 5.56
C ILE A 575 11.56 26.37 5.06
N SER A 576 12.81 26.69 4.72
CA SER A 576 13.18 27.97 4.09
C SER A 576 12.51 28.13 2.73
N GLU A 577 12.56 27.12 1.85
CA GLU A 577 11.86 27.08 0.56
C GLU A 577 10.33 27.19 0.75
N ILE A 578 9.75 26.45 1.72
CA ILE A 578 8.34 26.60 2.09
C ILE A 578 8.03 28.04 2.53
N THR A 579 8.92 28.71 3.26
CA THR A 579 8.72 30.12 3.67
C THR A 579 8.95 31.12 2.54
N GLU A 580 9.80 30.84 1.55
CA GLU A 580 9.87 31.65 0.32
C GLU A 580 8.57 31.54 -0.49
N ILE A 581 7.99 30.34 -0.59
CA ILE A 581 6.65 30.12 -1.17
C ILE A 581 5.55 30.88 -0.38
N LEU A 582 5.73 31.13 0.92
CA LEU A 582 4.80 31.94 1.72
C LEU A 582 4.87 33.45 1.41
N ASP A 583 5.98 33.95 0.87
CA ASP A 583 6.15 35.36 0.52
C ASP A 583 5.68 35.68 -0.91
N ASP A 584 5.72 34.72 -1.84
CA ASP A 584 5.18 34.84 -3.22
C ASP A 584 3.64 34.65 -3.33
N LEU A 585 2.97 34.41 -2.20
CA LEU A 585 1.52 34.17 -2.13
C LEU A 585 0.55 35.36 -2.34
N PRO A 586 0.93 36.57 -2.81
CA PRO A 586 -0.02 37.56 -3.32
C PRO A 586 -0.63 37.27 -4.71
N ALA A 587 -0.08 36.33 -5.51
CA ALA A 587 -0.38 36.26 -6.96
C ALA A 587 -1.11 35.00 -7.49
N PHE A 588 -0.98 33.82 -6.87
CA PHE A 588 -1.47 32.56 -7.46
C PHE A 588 -2.59 31.86 -6.66
N ILE A 589 -3.84 32.33 -6.81
CA ILE A 589 -5.05 31.59 -6.41
C ILE A 589 -6.17 31.72 -7.46
N ASN A 590 -6.09 30.97 -8.56
CA ASN A 590 -7.27 30.45 -9.29
C ASN A 590 -6.93 29.33 -10.31
N PRO A 591 -7.18 28.05 -10.00
CA PRO A 591 -7.00 26.95 -10.97
C PRO A 591 -8.17 26.74 -11.96
N TYR A 592 -9.29 27.46 -11.82
CA TYR A 592 -10.56 27.13 -12.47
C TYR A 592 -10.96 28.07 -13.64
N HIS A 593 -10.02 28.45 -14.51
CA HIS A 593 -10.36 29.37 -15.62
C HIS A 593 -9.65 29.17 -16.98
N VAL A 594 -9.24 27.93 -17.32
CA VAL A 594 -8.60 27.61 -18.63
C VAL A 594 -9.44 26.70 -19.54
N ILE A 595 -10.71 26.43 -19.21
CA ILE A 595 -11.66 25.72 -20.10
C ILE A 595 -12.99 26.48 -20.18
N PHE A 596 -13.01 27.66 -20.83
CA PHE A 596 -14.21 28.25 -21.45
C PHE A 596 -13.89 29.57 -22.23
N CYS A 597 -13.04 29.52 -23.26
CA CYS A 597 -12.84 30.67 -24.17
C CYS A 597 -12.21 30.30 -25.53
N ASN A 598 -12.80 29.35 -26.26
CA ASN A 598 -12.35 29.02 -27.64
C ASN A 598 -13.50 28.75 -28.63
N ILE A 599 -14.70 29.25 -28.32
CA ILE A 599 -15.85 29.31 -29.23
C ILE A 599 -16.45 30.72 -29.10
N ILE A 600 -16.93 31.30 -30.20
CA ILE A 600 -17.39 32.70 -30.36
C ILE A 600 -16.26 33.74 -30.47
N MET A 601 -15.41 33.60 -31.49
CA MET A 601 -14.72 34.74 -32.15
C MET A 601 -14.64 34.49 -33.67
N PHE A 602 -15.80 34.21 -34.29
CA PHE A 602 -15.96 34.23 -35.75
C PHE A 602 -17.43 34.51 -36.12
N LYS A 603 -17.79 35.80 -36.17
CA LYS A 603 -18.52 36.46 -37.28
C LYS A 603 -19.05 37.85 -36.86
N LYS A 604 -19.00 38.76 -37.83
CA LYS A 604 -19.86 39.96 -37.90
C LYS A 604 -21.31 39.54 -38.12
#